data_AF-A0A346PG53-F1
#
_entry.id   AF-A0A346PG53-F1
#
_cell.length_a   1.000
_cell.length_b   1.000
_cell.length_c   1.000
_cell.angle_alpha   90.00
_cell.angle_beta   90.00
_cell.angle_gamma   90.00
#
_symmetry.space_group_name_H-M   'P 1'
#
loop_
_entity.id
_entity.type
_entity.pdbx_description
1 polymer ?
#
loop_
_entity_poly.entity_id
_entity_poly.type
_entity_poly.pdbx_seq_one_letter_code
_entity_poly.pdbx_strand_id
1 'polypeptide(L)'
;MTRADDSILEFLLNEGNEPLVANPATVEANIDYKISHVRRRLRALEDADLVEYHDPDRGLYQITDRGRAYLAGELKKDDLE
;
A
#
# COMPACT_ATOMS: atom_id res chain seq x y z
N MET A 1 10.83 -4.39 -3.17
CA MET A 1 9.41 -4.82 -3.14
C MET A 1 9.29 -6.33 -2.92
N THR A 2 8.19 -6.77 -2.32
CA THR A 2 7.84 -8.15 -1.93
C THR A 2 6.40 -8.45 -2.37
N ARG A 3 6.01 -9.73 -2.42
CA ARG A 3 4.60 -10.10 -2.71
C ARG A 3 3.58 -9.49 -1.75
N ALA A 4 3.98 -9.22 -0.51
CA ALA A 4 3.11 -8.55 0.45
C ALA A 4 2.86 -7.07 0.11
N ASP A 5 3.81 -6.42 -0.57
CA ASP A 5 3.66 -5.03 -0.99
C ASP A 5 2.60 -4.91 -2.07
N ASP A 6 2.72 -5.76 -3.09
CA ASP A 6 1.75 -5.82 -4.19
C ASP A 6 0.35 -6.07 -3.63
N SER A 7 0.16 -7.05 -2.73
CA SER A 7 -1.14 -7.33 -2.11
C SER A 7 -1.70 -6.17 -1.28
N ILE A 8 -0.85 -5.39 -0.60
CA ILE A 8 -1.30 -4.21 0.15
C ILE A 8 -1.73 -3.09 -0.81
N LEU A 9 -0.93 -2.82 -1.84
CA LEU A 9 -1.23 -1.79 -2.83
C LEU A 9 -2.50 -2.13 -3.63
N GLU A 10 -2.63 -3.39 -4.08
CA GLU A 10 -3.83 -3.88 -4.76
C GLU A 10 -5.08 -3.74 -3.89
N PHE A 11 -4.99 -4.09 -2.60
CA PHE A 11 -6.09 -3.91 -1.66
C PHE A 11 -6.46 -2.44 -1.49
N LEU A 12 -5.48 -1.54 -1.34
CA LEU A 12 -5.71 -0.10 -1.19
C LEU A 12 -6.19 0.56 -2.49
N LEU A 13 -5.91 -0.01 -3.66
CA LEU A 13 -6.45 0.46 -4.94
C LEU A 13 -7.89 -0.01 -5.18
N ASN A 14 -8.32 -1.06 -4.47
CA ASN A 14 -9.66 -1.65 -4.51
C ASN A 14 -10.10 -2.10 -5.92
N GLU A 15 -11.20 -2.85 -5.98
CA GLU A 15 -11.85 -3.16 -7.26
C GLU A 15 -12.37 -1.87 -7.91
N GLY A 16 -12.05 -1.67 -9.19
CA GLY A 16 -12.43 -0.47 -9.94
C GLY A 16 -11.37 0.64 -9.99
N ASN A 17 -10.17 0.42 -9.45
CA ASN A 17 -9.06 1.38 -9.44
C ASN A 17 -9.33 2.68 -8.67
N GLU A 18 -10.15 2.60 -7.61
CA GLU A 18 -10.51 3.72 -6.75
C GLU A 18 -9.93 3.54 -5.34
N PRO A 19 -9.13 4.48 -4.81
CA PRO A 19 -8.46 4.31 -3.53
C PRO A 19 -9.43 4.03 -2.38
N LEU A 20 -9.10 2.98 -1.63
CA LEU A 20 -9.67 2.69 -0.34
C LEU A 20 -8.79 3.29 0.77
N VAL A 21 -9.44 3.93 1.73
CA VAL A 21 -8.80 4.36 2.98
C VAL A 21 -8.96 3.27 4.03
N ALA A 22 -7.84 2.74 4.53
CA ALA A 22 -7.87 1.62 5.47
C ALA A 22 -6.78 1.72 6.55
N ASN A 23 -7.07 1.19 7.74
CA ASN A 23 -6.05 0.98 8.77
C ASN A 23 -5.36 -0.38 8.57
N PRO A 24 -4.20 -0.63 9.21
CA PRO A 24 -3.47 -1.89 9.05
C PRO A 24 -4.27 -3.17 9.40
N ALA A 25 -5.23 -3.10 10.32
CA ALA A 25 -6.04 -4.24 10.71
C ALA A 25 -7.10 -4.58 9.65
N THR A 26 -7.69 -3.56 9.01
CA THR A 26 -8.56 -3.74 7.86
C THR A 26 -7.79 -4.35 6.68
N VAL A 27 -6.55 -3.94 6.45
CA VAL A 27 -5.68 -4.57 5.42
C VAL A 27 -5.42 -6.04 5.75
N GLU A 28 -4.95 -6.37 6.97
CA GLU A 28 -4.72 -7.76 7.41
C GLU A 28 -5.96 -8.64 7.22
N ALA A 29 -7.15 -8.13 7.56
CA ALA A 29 -8.38 -8.92 7.48
C ALA A 29 -8.72 -9.38 6.05
N ASN A 30 -8.11 -8.77 5.02
CA ASN A 30 -8.44 -9.00 3.62
C ASN A 30 -7.27 -9.57 2.79
N ILE A 31 -6.09 -9.77 3.38
CA ILE A 31 -4.93 -10.34 2.69
C ILE A 31 -4.29 -11.46 3.52
N ASP A 32 -3.55 -12.36 2.90
CA ASP A 32 -2.94 -13.51 3.58
C ASP A 32 -1.61 -13.16 4.29
N TYR A 33 -1.60 -12.08 5.07
CA TYR A 33 -0.43 -11.62 5.83
C TYR A 33 -0.83 -11.14 7.23
N LYS A 34 -0.05 -11.52 8.24
CA LYS A 34 -0.29 -11.13 9.64
C LYS A 34 0.02 -9.65 9.89
N ILE A 35 -0.67 -9.06 10.88
CA ILE A 35 -0.61 -7.63 11.23
C ILE A 35 0.80 -7.07 11.42
N SER A 36 1.70 -7.86 12.03
CA SER A 36 3.08 -7.43 12.27
C SER A 36 3.84 -7.26 10.95
N HIS A 37 3.57 -8.12 9.97
CA HIS A 37 4.12 -8.02 8.64
C HIS A 37 3.50 -6.86 7.87
N VAL A 38 2.16 -6.74 7.89
CA VAL A 38 1.42 -5.64 7.23
C VAL A 38 1.92 -4.27 7.69
N ARG A 39 2.02 -4.03 9.01
CA ARG A 39 2.52 -2.75 9.56
C ARG A 39 3.96 -2.45 9.14
N ARG A 40 4.81 -3.47 9.07
CA ARG A 40 6.20 -3.31 8.61
C ARG A 40 6.26 -2.96 7.13
N ARG A 41 5.39 -3.55 6.31
CA ARG A 41 5.33 -3.26 4.88
C ARG A 41 4.71 -1.90 4.58
N LEU A 42 3.62 -1.51 5.25
CA LEU A 42 3.02 -0.18 5.12
C LEU A 42 4.03 0.94 5.38
N ARG A 43 4.87 0.83 6.42
CA ARG A 43 5.96 1.79 6.65
C ARG A 43 6.97 1.85 5.51
N ALA A 44 7.39 0.70 4.99
CA ALA A 44 8.33 0.67 3.87
C ALA A 44 7.73 1.17 2.55
N LEU A 45 6.42 1.02 2.37
CA LEU A 45 5.67 1.57 1.24
C LEU A 45 5.52 3.10 1.37
N GLU A 46 5.29 3.59 2.59
CA GLU A 46 5.25 5.02 2.91
C GLU A 46 6.62 5.66 2.65
N ASP A 47 7.71 5.05 3.15
CA ASP A 47 9.08 5.50 2.89
C ASP A 47 9.41 5.58 1.39
N ALA A 48 8.75 4.75 0.56
CA ALA A 48 8.91 4.70 -0.89
C ALA A 48 7.89 5.56 -1.66
N ASP A 49 7.07 6.35 -0.96
CA ASP A 49 6.01 7.20 -1.50
C ASP A 49 4.94 6.42 -2.32
N LEU A 50 4.72 5.14 -2.01
CA LEU A 50 3.72 4.29 -2.67
C LEU A 50 2.37 4.28 -1.92
N VAL A 51 2.39 4.61 -0.63
CA VAL A 51 1.21 4.88 0.20
C VAL A 51 1.47 6.12 1.04
N GLU A 52 0.43 6.74 1.54
CA GLU A 52 0.52 7.87 2.46
C GLU A 52 -0.54 7.76 3.56
N TYR A 53 -0.36 8.52 4.63
CA TYR A 53 -1.42 8.69 5.63
C TYR A 53 -2.54 9.56 5.05
N HIS A 54 -3.75 9.00 4.98
CA HIS A 54 -4.97 9.77 4.79
C HIS A 54 -5.35 10.52 6.08
N ASP A 55 -5.18 9.87 7.23
CA ASP A 55 -5.41 10.43 8.56
C ASP A 55 -4.40 9.82 9.54
N PRO A 56 -3.33 10.56 9.91
CA PRO A 56 -2.29 10.06 10.81
C PRO A 56 -2.80 9.72 12.22
N ASP A 57 -3.74 10.50 12.76
CA ASP A 57 -4.28 10.31 14.11
C ASP A 57 -5.07 9.01 14.21
N ARG A 58 -5.73 8.61 13.12
CA ARG A 58 -6.49 7.37 13.02
C ARG A 58 -5.69 6.21 12.44
N GLY A 59 -4.45 6.45 12.01
CA GLY A 59 -3.59 5.44 11.38
C GLY A 59 -4.19 4.90 10.07
N LEU A 60 -4.84 5.76 9.30
CA LEU A 60 -5.47 5.41 8.02
C LEU A 60 -4.51 5.70 6.88
N TYR A 61 -4.32 4.71 6.00
CA TYR A 61 -3.48 4.77 4.82
C TYR A 61 -4.34 4.82 3.55
N GLN A 62 -3.78 5.42 2.50
CA GLN A 62 -4.29 5.35 1.13
C GLN A 62 -3.12 5.16 0.15
N ILE A 63 -3.41 4.62 -1.04
CA ILE A 63 -2.43 4.52 -2.12
C ILE A 63 -2.18 5.89 -2.77
N THR A 64 -0.93 6.21 -3.10
CA THR A 64 -0.56 7.44 -3.82
C THR A 64 -0.67 7.24 -5.34
N ASP A 65 -0.56 8.31 -6.11
CA ASP A 65 -0.46 8.21 -7.58
C ASP A 65 0.78 7.42 -8.03
N ARG A 66 1.90 7.54 -7.31
CA ARG A 66 3.11 6.74 -7.55
C ARG A 66 2.86 5.25 -7.27
N GLY A 67 2.11 4.93 -6.21
CA GLY A 67 1.66 3.57 -5.92
C GLY A 67 0.81 2.98 -7.04
N ARG A 68 -0.08 3.78 -7.65
CA ARG A 68 -0.87 3.37 -8.82
C ARG A 68 0.01 3.11 -10.04
N ALA A 69 0.95 4.02 -10.33
CA ALA A 69 1.89 3.87 -11.43
C ALA A 69 2.78 2.62 -11.25
N TYR A 70 3.17 2.31 -10.01
CA TYR A 70 3.87 1.06 -9.68
C TYR A 70 3.06 -0.17 -10.08
N LEU A 71 1.79 -0.26 -9.67
CA LEU A 71 0.91 -1.39 -10.01
C LEU A 71 0.61 -1.50 -11.50
N ALA A 72 0.55 -0.36 -12.21
CA ALA A 72 0.41 -0.33 -13.66
C ALA A 72 1.68 -0.75 -14.42
N GLY A 73 2.80 -0.95 -13.72
CA GLY A 73 4.10 -1.26 -14.34
C GLY A 73 4.74 -0.07 -15.06
N GLU A 74 4.33 1.16 -14.71
CA GLU A 74 4.76 2.40 -15.36
C GLU A 74 6.03 2.99 -14.74
N LEU A 75 6.45 2.52 -13.55
CA LEU A 75 7.71 2.92 -12.93
C LEU A 75 8.89 2.20 -13.60
N LYS A 76 9.97 2.95 -13.86
CA LYS A 76 11.21 2.36 -14.38
C LYS A 76 11.94 1.64 -13.24
N LYS A 77 12.79 0.66 -13.58
CA LYS A 77 13.58 -0.09 -12.58
C LYS A 77 14.40 0.82 -11.65
N ASP A 78 14.86 1.96 -12.18
CA ASP A 78 15.68 2.93 -11.44
C ASP A 78 14.86 3.73 -10.41
N ASP A 79 13.52 3.70 -10.48
CA ASP A 79 12.63 4.34 -9.51
C ASP A 79 12.35 3.45 -8.28
N LEU A 80 12.81 2.19 -8.27
CA LEU A 80 12.47 1.18 -7.27
C LEU A 80 13.63 0.81 -6.33
N GLU A 81 14.69 1.62 -6.30
CA GLU A 81 15.88 1.43 -5.45
C GLU A 81 15.58 1.54 -3.94
#